data_AF-A0A920BRU0-F1
#
_entry.id   AF-A0A920BRU0-F1
#
_cell.length_a   1.000
_cell.length_b   1.000
_cell.length_c   1.000
_cell.angle_alpha   90.00
_cell.angle_beta   90.00
_cell.angle_gamma   90.00
#
_symmetry.space_group_name_H-M   'P 1'
#
loop_
_entity.id
_entity.type
_entity.pdbx_description
1 polymer ?
#
loop_
_entity_poly.entity_id
_entity_poly.type
_entity_poly.pdbx_seq_one_letter_code
_entity_poly.pdbx_strand_id
1 'polypeptide(L)' 'MRKLSDELLVESYFKAKELNLSKDFILLIETEIHRRSLTHKIKASS' A
#
# COMPACT_ATOMS: atom_id res chain seq x y z
N MET A 1 8.77 5.85 2.19
CA MET A 1 8.28 5.36 0.88
C MET A 1 8.20 6.44 -0.21
N ARG A 2 8.51 7.72 0.06
CA ARG A 2 8.38 8.83 -0.90
C ARG A 2 9.16 8.68 -2.23
N LYS A 3 10.21 7.85 -2.27
CA LYS A 3 11.00 7.58 -3.48
C LYS A 3 10.52 6.35 -4.27
N LEU A 4 9.60 5.55 -3.72
CA LEU A 4 9.02 4.41 -4.44
C LEU A 4 8.10 4.94 -5.53
N SER A 5 8.11 4.30 -6.70
CA SER A 5 7.08 4.51 -7.72
C SER A 5 5.72 4.06 -7.19
N ASP A 6 4.66 4.56 -7.81
CA ASP A 6 3.29 4.21 -7.43
C ASP A 6 2.99 2.72 -7.63
N GLU A 7 3.58 2.11 -8.66
CA GLU A 7 3.47 0.67 -8.93
C GLU A 7 4.11 -0.16 -7.83
N LEU A 8 5.38 0.12 -7.50
CA LEU A 8 6.11 -0.61 -6.47
C LEU A 8 5.50 -0.41 -5.07
N LEU A 9 4.93 0.76 -4.79
CA LEU A 9 4.23 1.03 -3.54
C LEU A 9 2.99 0.12 -3.38
N VAL A 10 2.18 0.00 -4.43
CA VAL A 10 0.98 -0.84 -4.43
C VAL A 10 1.34 -2.32 -4.38
N GLU A 11 2.36 -2.75 -5.13
CA GLU A 11 2.88 -4.12 -5.04
C GLU A 11 3.36 -4.45 -3.61
N SER A 12 4.11 -3.52 -3.00
CA SER A 12 4.60 -3.67 -1.63
C SER A 12 3.47 -3.83 -0.62
N TYR A 13 2.34 -3.13 -0.81
CA TYR A 13 1.14 -3.29 0.03
C TYR A 13 0.59 -4.71 -0.04
N PHE A 14 0.37 -5.23 -1.26
CA PHE A 14 -0.17 -6.58 -1.42
C PHE A 14 0.79 -7.65 -0.90
N LYS A 15 2.09 -7.49 -1.17
CA LYS A 15 3.12 -8.41 -0.66
C LYS A 15 3.21 -8.38 0.87
N ALA A 16 3.13 -7.19 1.48
CA ALA A 16 3.13 -7.07 2.94
C ALA A 16 1.94 -7.78 3.59
N LYS A 17 0.77 -7.75 2.95
CA LYS A 17 -0.42 -8.51 3.41
C LYS A 17 -0.27 -10.00 3.19
N GLU A 18 0.24 -10.44 2.04
CA GLU A 18 0.49 -11.86 1.73
C GLU A 18 1.47 -12.50 2.72
N LEU A 19 2.53 -11.77 3.08
CA LEU A 19 3.54 -12.22 4.05
C LEU A 19 3.11 -12.03 5.51
N ASN A 20 1.90 -11.52 5.75
CA ASN A 20 1.36 -11.22 7.08
C ASN A 20 2.32 -10.40 7.95
N LEU A 21 2.90 -9.34 7.36
CA LEU A 21 3.79 -8.42 8.08
C LEU A 21 3.03 -7.65 9.16
N SER A 22 3.78 -6.92 10.00
CA SER A 22 3.16 -6.18 11.10
C SER A 22 2.11 -5.19 10.61
N LYS A 23 1.03 -5.06 11.38
CA LYS A 23 -0.07 -4.14 11.06
C LYS A 23 0.42 -2.70 10.94
N ASP A 24 1.37 -2.28 11.76
CA ASP A 24 1.97 -0.95 11.71
C ASP A 24 2.69 -0.71 10.38
N PHE A 25 3.40 -1.72 9.86
CA PHE A 25 4.05 -1.61 8.55
C PHE A 25 3.04 -1.50 7.42
N ILE A 26 1.99 -2.32 7.44
CA ILE A 26 0.91 -2.27 6.44
C ILE A 26 0.21 -0.90 6.49
N LEU A 27 -0.07 -0.38 7.69
CA LEU A 27 -0.70 0.93 7.90
C LEU A 27 0.17 2.08 7.35
N LEU A 28 1.50 2.00 7.50
CA LEU A 28 2.41 2.98 6.91
C LEU A 28 2.32 2.99 5.38
N ILE A 29 2.17 1.82 4.75
CA ILE A 29 1.97 1.72 3.30
C ILE A 29 0.61 2.29 2.91
N GLU A 30 -0.47 1.89 3.60
CA GLU A 30 -1.82 2.40 3.36
C GLU A 30 -1.90 3.92 3.48
N THR A 31 -1.25 4.49 4.50
CA THR A 31 -1.19 5.93 4.73
C THR A 31 -0.50 6.64 3.56
N GLU A 32 0.60 6.10 3.04
CA GLU A 32 1.28 6.66 1.87
C GLU A 32 0.43 6.51 0.59
N ILE A 33 -0.26 5.39 0.41
CA ILE A 33 -1.20 5.18 -0.72
C ILE A 33 -2.34 6.20 -0.67
N HIS A 34 -2.89 6.45 0.51
CA HIS A 34 -3.92 7.46 0.72
C HIS A 34 -3.40 8.87 0.43
N ARG A 35 -2.21 9.21 0.94
CA ARG A 35 -1.55 10.52 0.72
C ARG A 35 -1.30 10.81 -0.77
N ARG A 36 -1.07 9.78 -1.59
CA ARG A 36 -0.89 9.90 -3.05
C ARG A 36 -2.19 9.80 -3.85
N SER A 37 -3.34 9.73 -3.19
CA SER A 37 -4.65 9.56 -3.85
C SER A 37 -4.76 8.25 -4.66
N LEU A 38 -4.00 7.21 -4.28
CA LEU A 38 -3.98 5.90 -4.95
C LEU A 38 -4.93 4.88 -4.30
N THR A 39 -5.78 5.30 -3.38
CA THR A 39 -6.72 4.41 -2.66
C THR A 39 -7.58 3.56 -3.61
N HIS A 40 -7.90 4.06 -4.80
CA HIS A 40 -8.63 3.33 -5.84
C HIS A 40 -7.91 2.08 -6.35
N LYS A 41 -6.58 1.99 -6.19
CA LYS A 41 -5.78 0.82 -6.59
C LYS A 41 -5.82 -0.33 -5.57
N ILE A 42 -6.25 -0.05 -4.34
CA ILE A 42 -6.28 -1.05 -3.25
C ILE A 42 -7.70 -1.36 -2.75
N LYS A 43 -8.70 -0.61 -3.19
CA LYS A 43 -10.10 -0.97 -2.97
C LYS A 43 -10.48 -2.05 -3.98
N ALA A 44 -10.98 -3.19 -3.49
CA ALA A 44 -11.71 -4.10 -4.37
C ALA A 44 -12.88 -3.32 -4.96
N SER A 45 -12.99 -3.31 -6.29
CA SER A 45 -14.22 -2.88 -6.96
C SER A 45 -15.40 -3.59 -6.29
N SER A 46 -16.35 -2.81 -5.78
CA SER A 46 -17.63 -3.34 -5.29
C SER A 46 -18.43 -3.93 -6.44
#